data_AF-A0A3D0J0K8-F1
#
_entry.id   AF-A0A3D0J0K8-F1
#
_cell.length_a   1.000
_cell.length_b   1.000
_cell.length_c   1.000
_cell.angle_alpha   90.00
_cell.angle_beta   90.00
_cell.angle_gamma   90.00
#
_symmetry.space_group_name_H-M   'P 1'
#
loop_
_entity.id
_entity.type
_entity.pdbx_description
1 polymer ?
#
loop_
_entity_poly.entity_id
_entity_poly.type
_entity_poly.pdbx_seq_one_letter_code
_entity_poly.pdbx_strand_id
1 'polypeptide(L)'
;FEKWANFPKAKDRMLELLKTVRAQGVVFISGDRHHAEISCLPEGLVGYPLYDITSSGITEGGGIGKEENRYRVADLWNANNFGAIQIDWSQANPTVSLEIRDEKGNEVRQVSFPFTQLALPKQ
;
A
#
# COMPACT_ATOMS: atom_id res chain seq x y z
N PHE A 1 1.33 17.88 -6.15
CA PHE A 1 1.74 16.56 -5.64
C PHE A 1 1.16 15.46 -6.53
N GLU A 2 1.96 14.48 -6.93
CA GLU A 2 1.58 13.39 -7.84
C GLU A 2 0.82 12.27 -7.11
N LYS A 3 -0.40 11.94 -7.53
CA LYS A 3 -1.23 10.87 -6.94
C LYS A 3 -2.22 10.30 -7.94
N TRP A 4 -2.65 9.06 -7.74
CA TRP A 4 -3.65 8.38 -8.57
C TRP A 4 -4.97 9.16 -8.72
N ALA A 5 -5.35 9.97 -7.73
CA ALA A 5 -6.54 10.81 -7.81
C ALA A 5 -6.49 11.85 -8.94
N ASN A 6 -5.29 12.22 -9.39
CA ASN A 6 -5.11 13.17 -10.51
C ASN A 6 -5.27 12.49 -11.88
N PHE A 7 -5.23 11.15 -11.94
CA PHE A 7 -5.24 10.37 -13.19
C PHE A 7 -6.35 9.31 -13.19
N PRO A 8 -7.63 9.69 -13.10
CA PRO A 8 -8.74 8.74 -12.94
C PRO A 8 -8.81 7.71 -14.08
N LYS A 9 -8.61 8.13 -15.34
CA LYS A 9 -8.62 7.20 -16.48
C LYS A 9 -7.47 6.18 -16.44
N ALA A 10 -6.29 6.58 -15.98
CA ALA A 10 -5.16 5.66 -15.85
C ALA A 10 -5.39 4.68 -14.71
N LYS A 11 -5.94 5.16 -13.58
CA LYS A 11 -6.37 4.31 -12.45
C LYS A 11 -7.40 3.28 -12.91
N ASP A 12 -8.45 3.71 -13.61
CA ASP A 12 -9.50 2.81 -14.11
C ASP A 12 -8.94 1.76 -15.07
N ARG A 13 -8.06 2.17 -16.00
CA ARG A 13 -7.37 1.24 -16.91
C ARG A 13 -6.53 0.20 -16.15
N MET A 14 -5.81 0.62 -15.11
CA MET A 14 -5.02 -0.29 -14.28
C MET A 14 -5.93 -1.30 -13.55
N LEU A 15 -7.01 -0.84 -12.92
CA LEU A 15 -7.97 -1.71 -12.24
C LEU A 15 -8.64 -2.69 -13.20
N GLU A 16 -8.98 -2.25 -14.41
CA GLU A 16 -9.57 -3.11 -15.44
C GLU A 16 -8.57 -4.16 -15.95
N LEU A 17 -7.29 -3.80 -16.07
CA LEU A 17 -6.24 -4.76 -16.41
C LEU A 17 -6.16 -5.87 -15.35
N LEU A 18 -6.14 -5.50 -14.06
CA LEU A 18 -6.07 -6.48 -12.96
C LEU A 18 -7.25 -7.48 -13.00
N LYS A 19 -8.47 -6.98 -13.29
CA LYS A 19 -9.64 -7.84 -13.49
C LYS A 19 -9.49 -8.76 -14.69
N THR A 20 -9.10 -8.19 -15.84
CA THR A 20 -9.01 -8.89 -17.13
C THR A 20 -8.03 -10.06 -17.05
N VAL A 21 -6.87 -9.84 -16.44
CA VAL A 21 -5.84 -10.89 -16.28
C VAL A 21 -6.07 -11.76 -15.04
N ARG A 22 -7.10 -11.47 -14.25
CA ARG A 22 -7.40 -12.14 -12.97
C ARG A 22 -6.19 -12.19 -12.04
N ALA A 23 -5.46 -11.08 -11.95
CA ALA A 23 -4.28 -10.98 -11.10
C ALA A 23 -4.66 -11.21 -9.63
N GLN A 24 -3.81 -11.93 -8.90
CA GLN A 24 -3.94 -12.20 -7.46
C GLN A 24 -2.62 -11.81 -6.78
N GLY A 25 -2.67 -11.50 -5.48
CA GLY A 25 -1.47 -11.18 -4.71
C GLY A 25 -0.85 -9.82 -5.04
N VAL A 26 -1.63 -8.88 -5.60
CA VAL A 26 -1.10 -7.57 -6.02
C VAL A 26 -1.02 -6.61 -4.84
N VAL A 27 0.16 -6.02 -4.65
CA VAL A 27 0.43 -4.88 -3.75
C VAL A 27 1.09 -3.79 -4.58
N PHE A 28 0.63 -2.55 -4.43
CA PHE A 28 1.27 -1.38 -5.04
C PHE A 28 2.36 -0.81 -4.13
N ILE A 29 3.45 -0.37 -4.75
CA ILE A 29 4.52 0.38 -4.10
C ILE A 29 4.59 1.73 -4.80
N SER A 30 4.53 2.81 -4.05
CA SER A 30 4.49 4.16 -4.59
C SER A 30 5.38 5.13 -3.80
N GLY A 31 5.54 6.35 -4.35
CA GLY A 31 6.41 7.37 -3.80
C GLY A 31 6.08 8.76 -4.37
N ASP A 32 7.09 9.64 -4.42
CA ASP A 32 6.95 11.06 -4.82
C ASP A 32 5.94 11.85 -3.96
N ARG A 33 5.88 11.49 -2.68
CA ARG A 33 4.95 12.07 -1.70
C ARG A 33 5.63 12.81 -0.57
N HIS A 34 6.93 12.65 -0.32
CA HIS A 34 7.67 13.28 0.80
C HIS A 34 7.14 12.89 2.20
N HIS A 35 6.25 11.88 2.26
CA HIS A 35 5.75 11.22 3.45
C HIS A 35 5.55 9.73 3.16
N ALA A 36 5.21 8.97 4.21
CA ALA A 36 4.77 7.59 4.08
C ALA A 36 3.34 7.38 4.57
N GLU A 37 2.66 6.46 3.91
CA GLU A 37 1.37 5.95 4.35
C GLU A 37 1.11 4.55 3.78
N ILE A 38 0.18 3.85 4.41
CA ILE A 38 -0.40 2.63 3.87
C ILE A 38 -1.87 2.93 3.60
N SER A 39 -2.32 2.67 2.38
CA SER A 39 -3.72 2.81 2.00
C SER A 39 -4.27 1.50 1.44
N CYS A 40 -5.56 1.28 1.66
CA CYS A 40 -6.27 0.09 1.22
C CYS A 40 -7.56 0.52 0.52
N LEU A 41 -7.65 0.19 -0.76
CA LEU A 41 -8.90 0.25 -1.51
C LEU A 41 -9.69 -1.04 -1.20
N PRO A 42 -10.88 -0.95 -0.57
CA PRO A 42 -11.63 -2.12 -0.16
C PRO A 42 -12.00 -3.05 -1.32
N GLU A 43 -12.32 -4.29 -0.98
CA GLU A 43 -12.89 -5.25 -1.91
C GLU A 43 -14.18 -4.71 -2.53
N GLY A 44 -14.25 -4.76 -3.86
CA GLY A 44 -15.40 -4.24 -4.61
C GLY A 44 -15.05 -3.89 -6.05
N LEU A 45 -13.81 -3.44 -6.29
CA LEU A 45 -13.35 -3.16 -7.65
C LEU A 45 -12.67 -4.37 -8.29
N VAL A 46 -11.68 -5.01 -7.66
CA VAL A 46 -10.93 -6.12 -8.28
C VAL A 46 -11.19 -7.50 -7.66
N GLY A 47 -12.10 -7.58 -6.69
CA GLY A 47 -12.48 -8.82 -6.00
C GLY A 47 -11.72 -9.12 -4.70
N TYR A 48 -10.70 -8.34 -4.36
CA TYR A 48 -9.95 -8.37 -3.10
C TYR A 48 -9.47 -6.95 -2.75
N PRO A 49 -9.09 -6.66 -1.50
CA PRO A 49 -8.53 -5.36 -1.14
C PRO A 49 -7.20 -5.08 -1.85
N LEU A 50 -7.00 -3.86 -2.35
CA LEU A 50 -5.73 -3.43 -2.95
C LEU A 50 -5.00 -2.52 -1.97
N TYR A 51 -3.84 -2.98 -1.51
CA TYR A 51 -2.94 -2.19 -0.69
C TYR A 51 -1.96 -1.41 -1.57
N ASP A 52 -1.70 -0.17 -1.16
CA ASP A 52 -0.64 0.70 -1.68
C ASP A 52 0.22 1.16 -0.50
N ILE A 53 1.51 0.80 -0.53
CA ILE A 53 2.51 1.27 0.42
C ILE A 53 3.28 2.43 -0.23
N THR A 54 2.97 3.64 0.24
CA THR A 54 3.70 4.85 -0.14
C THR A 54 4.87 5.00 0.82
N SER A 55 6.10 4.92 0.31
CA SER A 55 7.31 5.25 1.08
C SER A 55 8.14 6.28 0.34
N SER A 56 8.17 7.51 0.84
CA SER A 56 8.79 8.63 0.14
C SER A 56 9.37 9.62 1.12
N GLY A 57 10.53 9.31 1.69
CA GLY A 57 11.19 10.24 2.61
C GLY A 57 12.61 9.84 2.96
N ILE A 58 13.31 9.07 2.12
CA ILE A 58 14.62 8.50 2.51
C ILE A 58 15.61 9.57 2.98
N THR A 59 15.61 10.75 2.37
CA THR A 59 16.44 11.91 2.75
C THR A 59 15.67 13.22 2.91
N GLU A 60 14.42 13.29 2.45
CA GLU A 60 13.59 14.51 2.48
C GLU A 60 12.16 14.21 2.97
N GLY A 61 12.05 13.52 4.10
CA GLY A 61 10.76 13.35 4.77
C GLY A 61 10.32 14.62 5.50
N GLY A 62 9.02 14.91 5.47
CA GLY A 62 8.44 16.02 6.23
C GLY A 62 7.94 17.18 5.36
N GLY A 63 7.55 18.27 6.01
CA GLY A 63 7.10 19.50 5.35
C GLY A 63 5.67 19.45 4.79
N ILE A 64 4.98 18.32 4.93
CA ILE A 64 3.58 18.17 4.50
C ILE A 64 2.65 18.39 5.70
N GLY A 65 1.58 19.16 5.48
CA GLY A 65 0.52 19.36 6.46
C GLY A 65 -0.46 18.17 6.51
N LYS A 66 -1.71 18.44 6.85
CA LYS A 66 -2.76 17.41 6.82
C LYS A 66 -3.14 17.10 5.37
N GLU A 67 -2.82 15.91 4.87
CA GLU A 67 -3.40 15.38 3.64
C GLU A 67 -4.42 14.30 3.97
N GLU A 68 -5.66 14.47 3.50
CA GLU A 68 -6.70 13.47 3.70
C GLU A 68 -6.63 12.39 2.62
N ASN A 69 -6.66 11.14 3.07
CA ASN A 69 -6.84 9.98 2.22
C ASN A 69 -7.88 9.07 2.88
N ARG A 70 -9.07 8.97 2.27
CA ARG A 70 -10.17 8.13 2.78
C ARG A 70 -9.87 6.64 2.79
N TYR A 71 -8.80 6.21 2.11
CA TYR A 71 -8.35 4.82 2.05
C TYR A 71 -7.18 4.54 2.99
N ARG A 72 -6.70 5.54 3.73
CA ARG A 72 -5.59 5.37 4.68
C ARG A 72 -5.99 4.42 5.80
N VAL A 73 -5.14 3.43 6.09
CA VAL A 73 -5.39 2.39 7.11
C VAL A 73 -4.48 2.51 8.33
N ALA A 74 -3.47 3.38 8.29
CA ALA A 74 -2.62 3.73 9.42
C ALA A 74 -2.26 5.23 9.37
N ASP A 75 -1.92 5.84 10.50
CA ASP A 75 -1.59 7.27 10.53
C ASP A 75 -0.48 7.63 9.53
N LEU A 76 -0.56 8.83 8.96
CA LEU A 76 0.51 9.39 8.12
C LEU A 76 1.83 9.38 8.89
N TRP A 77 2.93 9.03 8.22
CA TRP A 77 4.28 9.19 8.75
C TRP A 77 5.02 10.30 7.98
N ASN A 78 5.21 11.43 8.65
CA ASN A 78 5.74 12.67 8.05
C ASN A 78 7.17 12.96 8.51
N ALA A 79 8.04 11.96 8.35
CA ALA A 79 9.47 12.04 8.65
C ALA A 79 10.22 11.07 7.73
N ASN A 80 11.55 11.04 7.85
CA ASN A 80 12.37 10.14 7.04
C ASN A 80 11.94 8.68 7.22
N ASN A 81 11.88 7.96 6.10
CA ASN A 81 11.39 6.59 6.09
C ASN A 81 11.83 5.78 4.87
N PHE A 82 11.68 4.47 5.00
CA PHE A 82 11.67 3.52 3.89
C PHE A 82 10.55 2.48 4.09
N GLY A 83 10.10 1.88 2.99
CA GLY A 83 9.12 0.80 2.99
C GLY A 83 9.78 -0.58 3.06
N ALA A 84 9.14 -1.51 3.74
CA ALA A 84 9.50 -2.92 3.75
C ALA A 84 8.25 -3.80 3.55
N ILE A 85 8.40 -4.89 2.80
CA ILE A 85 7.39 -5.94 2.68
C ILE A 85 8.00 -7.20 3.26
N GLN A 86 7.51 -7.63 4.42
CA GLN A 86 7.92 -8.87 5.05
C GLN A 86 6.90 -9.95 4.72
N ILE A 87 7.37 -11.16 4.40
CA ILE A 87 6.51 -12.32 4.18
C ILE A 87 6.99 -13.44 5.07
N ASP A 88 6.16 -13.83 6.04
CA ASP A 88 6.39 -14.97 6.91
C ASP A 88 5.85 -16.25 6.25
N TRP A 89 6.79 -17.07 5.76
CA TRP A 89 6.52 -18.35 5.11
C TRP A 89 6.48 -19.55 6.07
N SER A 90 6.56 -19.33 7.38
CA SER A 90 6.57 -20.41 8.37
C SER A 90 5.23 -21.16 8.50
N GLN A 91 4.15 -20.56 8.00
CA GLN A 91 2.79 -21.11 8.07
C GLN A 91 2.24 -21.43 6.68
N ALA A 92 1.28 -22.36 6.61
CA ALA A 92 0.64 -22.76 5.35
C ALA A 92 -0.09 -21.60 4.63
N ASN A 93 -0.56 -20.60 5.38
CA ASN A 93 -1.07 -19.34 4.85
C ASN A 93 -0.11 -18.22 5.28
N PRO A 94 0.83 -17.80 4.41
CA PRO A 94 1.84 -16.82 4.76
C PRO A 94 1.24 -15.50 5.22
N THR A 95 1.86 -14.86 6.20
CA THR A 95 1.48 -13.50 6.60
C THR A 95 2.33 -12.50 5.84
N VAL A 96 1.69 -11.52 5.22
CA VAL A 96 2.35 -10.38 4.56
C VAL A 96 2.23 -9.18 5.50
N SER A 97 3.34 -8.53 5.80
CA SER A 97 3.40 -7.28 6.55
C SER A 97 3.95 -6.17 5.66
N LEU A 98 3.15 -5.11 5.47
CA LEU A 98 3.58 -3.87 4.84
C LEU A 98 4.03 -2.93 5.94
N GLU A 99 5.29 -2.53 5.91
CA GLU A 99 5.94 -1.79 7.00
C GLU A 99 6.50 -0.47 6.47
N ILE A 100 6.28 0.59 7.24
CA ILE A 100 7.06 1.83 7.14
C ILE A 100 8.04 1.83 8.30
N ARG A 101 9.32 2.06 7.99
CA ARG A 101 10.39 2.12 8.98
C ARG A 101 11.04 3.49 9.00
N ASP A 102 11.46 3.92 10.19
CA ASP A 102 12.24 5.15 10.35
C ASP A 102 13.71 4.96 9.91
N GLU A 103 14.49 6.03 9.92
CA GLU A 103 15.93 6.01 9.57
C GLU A 103 16.79 5.10 10.46
N LYS A 104 16.29 4.71 11.64
CA LYS A 104 16.96 3.79 12.57
C LYS A 104 16.54 2.34 12.32
N GLY A 105 15.62 2.11 11.39
CA GLY A 105 15.08 0.79 11.07
C GLY A 105 13.93 0.34 11.97
N ASN A 106 13.44 1.19 12.87
CA ASN A 106 12.28 0.87 13.72
C ASN A 106 11.02 0.90 12.87
N GLU A 107 10.14 -0.07 13.08
CA GLU A 107 8.80 -0.04 12.50
C GLU A 107 7.99 1.10 13.14
N VAL A 108 7.49 1.99 12.30
CA VAL A 108 6.66 3.12 12.73
C VAL A 108 5.21 2.96 12.29
N ARG A 109 4.96 2.22 11.21
CA ARG A 109 3.61 1.83 10.76
C ARG A 109 3.66 0.44 10.17
N GLN A 110 2.57 -0.31 10.37
CA GLN A 110 2.43 -1.63 9.79
C GLN A 110 0.96 -1.95 9.51
N VAL A 111 0.74 -2.73 8.46
CA VAL A 111 -0.48 -3.51 8.27
C VAL A 111 -0.09 -4.93 7.90
N SER A 112 -0.67 -5.91 8.57
CA SER A 112 -0.44 -7.33 8.32
C SER A 112 -1.72 -8.03 7.91
N PHE A 113 -1.60 -8.94 6.94
CA PHE A 113 -2.71 -9.73 6.45
C PHE A 113 -2.25 -11.10 5.94
N PRO A 114 -3.13 -12.11 5.96
CA PRO A 114 -2.81 -13.39 5.32
C PRO A 114 -2.74 -13.22 3.80
N PHE A 115 -1.83 -13.95 3.14
CA PHE A 115 -1.65 -13.91 1.69
C PHE A 115 -2.97 -14.19 0.94
N THR A 116 -3.80 -15.08 1.48
CA THR A 116 -5.13 -15.39 0.93
C THR A 116 -6.10 -14.20 0.90
N GLN A 117 -5.84 -13.12 1.65
CA GLN A 117 -6.66 -11.91 1.57
C GLN A 117 -6.56 -11.25 0.18
N LEU A 118 -5.45 -11.47 -0.54
CA LEU A 118 -5.23 -10.95 -1.90
C LEU A 118 -5.63 -11.95 -2.99
N ALA A 119 -6.45 -12.95 -2.65
CA ALA A 119 -6.95 -13.95 -3.58
C ALA A 119 -8.33 -13.54 -4.11
N LEU A 120 -8.64 -13.96 -5.35
CA LEU A 120 -9.98 -13.76 -5.89
C LEU A 120 -11.01 -14.63 -5.13
N PRO A 121 -12.28 -14.19 -5.05
CA PRO A 121 -13.34 -15.00 -4.45
C PRO A 121 -13.45 -16.35 -5.16
N LYS A 122 -13.70 -17.42 -4.40
CA LYS A 122 -14.01 -18.74 -4.96
C LYS A 122 -15.33 -18.63 -5.74
N GLN A 123 -15.34 -19.13 -6.98
CA GLN A 123 -16.54 -19.23 -7.82
C GLN A 123 -17.42 -20.40 -7.36
#